data_AF-A0A7C6S6Y4-F1
#
_entry.id   AF-A0A7C6S6Y4-F1
#
_cell.length_a   1.000
_cell.length_b   1.000
_cell.length_c   1.000
_cell.angle_alpha   90.00
_cell.angle_beta   90.00
_cell.angle_gamma   90.00
#
_symmetry.space_group_name_H-M   'P 1'
#
loop_
_entity.id
_entity.type
_entity.pdbx_description
1 polymer ?
#
loop_
_entity_poly.entity_id
_entity_poly.type
_entity_poly.pdbx_seq_one_letter_code
_entity_poly.pdbx_strand_id
1 'polypeptide(L)'
;MYRNLLAEMTRNGLRYRDIAEKVGMPITTVRDKIRGITPMHLEQAFAIHREVFPDLDFFYLFKKDKQFAQYQFFCKVNNKTESNPKSLKDFFKEYKK
;
A
#
# COMPACT_ATOMS: atom_id res chain seq x y z
N MET A 1 3.23 -0.41 3.43
CA MET A 1 3.20 0.58 2.33
C MET A 1 4.16 0.19 1.23
N TYR A 2 3.73 0.39 -0.01
CA TYR A 2 4.54 0.24 -1.22
C TYR A 2 5.07 1.62 -1.65
N ARG A 3 6.22 2.03 -1.09
CA ARG A 3 6.80 3.38 -1.30
C ARG A 3 7.17 3.63 -2.75
N ASN A 4 7.75 2.61 -3.39
CA ASN A 4 8.21 2.72 -4.78
C ASN A 4 7.03 2.94 -5.71
N LEU A 5 5.97 2.12 -5.59
CA LEU A 5 4.72 2.33 -6.33
C LEU A 5 4.16 3.75 -6.13
N LEU A 6 4.11 4.26 -4.89
CA LEU A 6 3.64 5.63 -4.62
C LEU A 6 4.52 6.71 -5.28
N ALA A 7 5.84 6.51 -5.26
CA ALA A 7 6.79 7.41 -5.90
C ALA A 7 6.60 7.43 -7.42
N GLU A 8 6.43 6.27 -8.05
CA GLU A 8 6.19 6.16 -9.48
C GLU A 8 4.85 6.73 -9.91
N MET A 9 3.80 6.55 -9.10
CA MET A 9 2.54 7.26 -9.30
C MET A 9 2.75 8.77 -9.33
N THR A 10 3.50 9.30 -8.36
CA THR A 10 3.76 10.74 -8.26
C THR A 10 4.56 11.26 -9.46
N ARG A 11 5.59 10.52 -9.88
CA ARG A 11 6.42 10.84 -11.05
C ARG A 11 5.64 10.89 -12.36
N ASN A 12 4.67 9.99 -12.50
CA ASN A 12 3.82 9.88 -13.69
C ASN A 12 2.52 10.70 -13.59
N GLY A 13 2.34 11.50 -12.52
CA GLY A 13 1.13 12.30 -12.32
C GLY A 13 -0.15 11.49 -12.07
N LEU A 14 -0.02 10.21 -11.71
CA LEU A 14 -1.13 9.28 -11.50
C LEU A 14 -1.72 9.41 -10.09
N ARG A 15 -3.04 9.49 -10.05
CA ARG A 15 -3.86 9.48 -8.83
C ARG A 15 -4.37 8.06 -8.57
N TYR A 16 -4.85 7.83 -7.35
CA TYR A 16 -5.49 6.55 -6.99
C TYR A 16 -6.71 6.22 -7.87
N ARG A 17 -7.40 7.25 -8.40
CA ARG A 17 -8.53 7.08 -9.32
C ARG A 17 -8.11 6.44 -10.63
N ASP A 18 -6.96 6.84 -11.19
CA ASP A 18 -6.49 6.33 -12.48
C ASP A 18 -6.15 4.83 -12.38
N ILE A 19 -5.55 4.41 -11.26
CA ILE A 19 -5.30 2.99 -10.98
C ILE A 19 -6.61 2.23 -10.73
N ALA A 20 -7.54 2.83 -9.99
CA ALA A 20 -8.85 2.23 -9.71
C ALA A 20 -9.64 1.93 -10.98
N GLU A 21 -9.64 2.87 -11.94
CA GLU A 21 -10.31 2.72 -13.23
C GLU A 21 -9.66 1.62 -14.09
N LYS A 22 -8.32 1.58 -14.14
CA LYS A 22 -7.59 0.56 -14.91
C LYS A 22 -7.75 -0.87 -14.36
N VAL A 23 -7.84 -1.01 -13.03
CA VAL A 23 -7.83 -2.32 -12.36
C VAL A 23 -9.23 -2.77 -11.91
N GLY A 24 -10.24 -1.92 -12.05
CA GLY A 24 -11.63 -2.25 -11.67
C GLY A 24 -11.82 -2.38 -10.16
N MET A 25 -11.11 -1.56 -9.37
CA MET A 25 -11.21 -1.56 -7.89
C MET A 25 -11.75 -0.23 -7.36
N PRO A 26 -12.44 -0.21 -6.20
CA PRO A 26 -12.78 1.05 -5.54
C PRO A 26 -11.54 1.86 -5.18
N ILE A 27 -11.61 3.19 -5.31
CA ILE A 27 -10.49 4.11 -5.02
C ILE A 27 -9.97 3.94 -3.60
N THR A 28 -10.87 3.75 -2.63
CA THR A 28 -10.53 3.51 -1.22
C THR A 28 -9.73 2.22 -1.06
N THR A 29 -10.15 1.14 -1.71
CA THR A 29 -9.46 -0.15 -1.72
C THR A 29 -8.06 -0.03 -2.31
N VAL A 30 -7.89 0.65 -3.45
CA VAL A 30 -6.58 0.89 -4.07
C VAL A 30 -5.68 1.69 -3.13
N ARG A 31 -6.18 2.80 -2.59
CA ARG A 31 -5.45 3.64 -1.64
C ARG A 31 -4.97 2.82 -0.44
N ASP A 32 -5.86 2.03 0.14
CA ASP A 32 -5.58 1.27 1.36
C ASP A 32 -4.55 0.16 1.07
N LYS A 33 -4.67 -0.54 -0.05
CA LYS A 33 -3.67 -1.53 -0.50
C LYS A 33 -2.30 -0.92 -0.77
N ILE A 34 -2.23 0.21 -1.48
CA ILE A 34 -0.95 0.88 -1.78
C ILE A 34 -0.27 1.39 -0.50
N ARG A 35 -1.07 1.96 0.42
CA ARG A 35 -0.59 2.35 1.77
C ARG A 35 -0.22 1.15 2.63
N GLY A 36 -0.65 -0.04 2.24
CA GLY A 36 -0.42 -1.31 2.90
C GLY A 36 -1.54 -1.72 3.86
N ILE A 37 -2.42 -0.79 4.26
CA ILE A 37 -3.54 -0.96 5.23
C ILE A 37 -4.37 -2.22 4.97
N THR A 38 -4.39 -2.72 3.75
CA THR A 38 -4.85 -4.08 3.48
C THR A 38 -3.83 -4.80 2.60
N PRO A 39 -3.71 -6.14 2.71
CA PRO A 39 -2.86 -6.92 1.83
C PRO A 39 -3.25 -6.70 0.36
N MET A 40 -2.24 -6.54 -0.49
CA MET A 40 -2.42 -6.58 -1.94
C MET A 40 -2.28 -8.03 -2.42
N HIS A 41 -3.30 -8.55 -3.09
CA HIS A 41 -3.26 -9.88 -3.68
C HIS A 41 -2.43 -9.87 -4.96
N LEU A 42 -1.88 -11.03 -5.32
CA LEU A 42 -0.97 -11.16 -6.47
C LEU A 42 -1.64 -10.73 -7.78
N GLU A 43 -2.89 -11.13 -8.01
CA GLU A 43 -3.67 -10.73 -9.19
C GLU A 43 -3.82 -9.21 -9.32
N GLN A 44 -4.05 -8.53 -8.19
CA GLN A 44 -4.17 -7.07 -8.14
C GLN A 44 -2.83 -6.39 -8.44
N ALA A 45 -1.73 -6.94 -7.90
CA ALA A 45 -0.40 -6.43 -8.16
C ALA A 45 -0.02 -6.62 -9.64
N PHE A 46 -0.34 -7.77 -10.24
CA PHE A 46 -0.15 -8.01 -11.67
C PHE A 46 -0.96 -7.07 -12.55
N ALA A 47 -2.23 -6.84 -12.21
CA ALA A 47 -3.07 -5.91 -12.96
C ALA A 47 -2.50 -4.48 -12.91
N ILE A 48 -2.06 -4.01 -11.74
CA ILE A 48 -1.41 -2.70 -11.61
C ILE A 48 -0.11 -2.66 -12.44
N HIS A 49 0.72 -3.70 -12.37
CA HIS A 49 1.96 -3.76 -13.15
C HIS A 49 1.70 -3.69 -14.65
N ARG A 50 0.87 -4.59 -15.17
CA ARG A 50 0.57 -4.70 -16.60
C ARG A 50 -0.10 -3.45 -17.17
N GLU A 51 -1.07 -2.89 -16.45
CA GLU A 51 -1.92 -1.80 -16.99
C GLU A 51 -1.37 -0.40 -16.71
N VAL A 52 -0.51 -0.25 -15.70
CA VAL A 52 -0.05 1.07 -15.22
C VAL A 52 1.46 1.25 -15.35
N PHE A 53 2.25 0.21 -15.08
CA PHE A 53 3.72 0.31 -15.04
C PHE A 53 4.41 -0.90 -15.70
N PRO A 54 4.11 -1.19 -16.98
CA PRO A 54 4.62 -2.41 -17.63
C PRO A 54 6.15 -2.42 -17.76
N ASP A 55 6.77 -1.23 -17.84
CA ASP A 55 8.21 -1.07 -18.06
C ASP A 55 9.05 -1.09 -16.78
N LEU A 56 8.40 -1.15 -15.61
CA LEU A 56 9.09 -1.13 -14.32
C LEU A 56 9.17 -2.53 -13.72
N ASP A 57 10.23 -2.80 -12.95
CA ASP A 57 10.38 -4.08 -12.28
C ASP A 57 9.29 -4.31 -11.23
N PHE A 58 8.70 -5.51 -11.26
CA PHE A 58 7.61 -5.88 -10.36
C PHE A 58 8.05 -5.86 -8.89
N PHE A 59 9.21 -6.45 -8.59
CA PHE A 59 9.72 -6.51 -7.21
C PHE A 59 10.12 -5.14 -6.68
N TYR A 60 10.60 -4.25 -7.56
CA TYR A 60 10.82 -2.86 -7.25
C TYR A 60 9.52 -2.16 -6.84
N LEU A 61 8.48 -2.19 -7.67
CA LEU A 61 7.21 -1.51 -7.39
C LEU A 61 6.57 -1.97 -6.08
N PHE A 62 6.52 -3.29 -5.89
CA PHE A 62 5.83 -3.92 -4.76
C PHE A 62 6.75 -4.23 -3.57
N LYS A 63 7.91 -3.57 -3.47
CA LYS A 63 8.74 -3.65 -2.27
C LYS A 63 8.02 -3.04 -1.07
N LYS A 64 7.71 -3.88 -0.06
CA LYS A 64 7.10 -3.43 1.20
C LYS A 64 8.13 -2.75 2.09
N ASP A 65 7.70 -1.66 2.72
CA ASP A 65 8.48 -1.01 3.77
C ASP A 65 8.47 -1.84 5.06
N LYS A 66 9.63 -1.95 5.74
CA LYS A 66 9.80 -2.76 6.97
C LYS A 66 8.87 -2.30 8.10
N GLN A 67 8.59 -1.00 8.16
CA GLN A 67 7.69 -0.39 9.13
C GLN A 67 6.27 -0.98 9.04
N PHE A 68 5.86 -1.42 7.85
CA PHE A 68 4.54 -1.99 7.68
C PHE A 68 4.42 -3.40 8.28
N ALA A 69 5.45 -4.23 8.13
CA ALA A 69 5.49 -5.54 8.78
C ALA A 69 5.46 -5.43 10.31
N GLN A 70 6.17 -4.43 10.86
CA GLN A 70 6.12 -4.12 12.29
C GLN A 70 4.74 -3.63 12.73
N TYR A 71 4.08 -2.80 11.92
CA TYR A 71 2.73 -2.32 12.20
C TYR A 71 1.69 -3.45 12.17
N GLN A 72 1.77 -4.38 11.21
CA GLN A 72 0.95 -5.60 11.17
C GLN A 72 1.05 -6.38 12.48
N PHE A 73 2.29 -6.61 12.92
CA PHE A 73 2.57 -7.33 14.14
C PHE A 73 1.99 -6.60 15.36
N PHE A 74 2.20 -5.29 15.45
CA PHE A 74 1.61 -4.46 16.49
C PHE A 74 0.08 -4.57 16.53
N CYS A 75 -0.60 -4.46 15.38
CA CYS A 75 -2.05 -4.59 15.29
C CYS A 75 -2.53 -5.97 15.76
N LYS A 76 -1.85 -7.03 15.32
CA LYS A 76 -2.15 -8.42 15.71
C LYS A 76 -2.01 -8.64 17.22
N VAL A 77 -0.91 -8.17 17.81
CA VAL A 77 -0.64 -8.31 19.26
C VAL A 77 -1.66 -7.55 20.11
N ASN A 78 -2.16 -6.42 19.60
CA ASN A 78 -3.05 -5.54 20.35
C ASN A 78 -4.54 -5.72 20.02
N ASN A 79 -4.93 -6.75 19.24
CA ASN A 79 -6.30 -6.92 18.73
C ASN A 79 -6.87 -5.64 18.06
N LYS A 80 -6.02 -4.90 17.34
CA LYS A 80 -6.38 -3.66 16.64
C LYS A 80 -6.49 -3.92 15.14
N THR A 81 -7.34 -3.14 14.46
CA THR A 81 -7.40 -3.12 12.98
C THR A 81 -6.44 -2.09 12.40
N GLU A 82 -5.96 -2.37 11.19
CA GLU A 82 -5.05 -1.50 10.44
C GLU A 82 -5.72 -0.22 9.91
N SER A 83 -7.03 -0.27 9.72
CA SER A 83 -7.84 0.87 9.27
C SER A 83 -8.18 1.84 10.40
N ASN A 84 -7.92 1.48 11.66
CA ASN A 84 -8.20 2.34 12.82
C ASN A 84 -7.14 3.46 12.94
N PRO A 85 -7.52 4.75 12.83
CA PRO A 85 -6.57 5.86 12.95
C PRO A 85 -5.84 5.93 14.30
N LYS A 86 -6.43 5.39 15.38
CA LYS A 86 -5.81 5.35 16.72
C LYS A 86 -4.64 4.36 16.76
N SER A 87 -4.76 3.20 16.11
CA SER A 87 -3.70 2.18 16.09
C SER A 87 -2.46 2.66 15.33
N LEU A 88 -2.63 3.40 14.23
CA LEU A 88 -1.55 4.06 13.50
C LEU A 88 -0.80 5.08 14.38
N LYS A 89 -1.53 5.96 15.06
CA LYS A 89 -0.93 6.96 15.96
C LYS A 89 -0.17 6.31 17.11
N ASP A 90 -0.74 5.28 17.72
CA ASP A 90 -0.09 4.53 18.80
C ASP A 90 1.21 3.87 18.32
N PHE A 91 1.19 3.19 17.17
CA PHE A 91 2.37 2.59 16.56
C PHE A 91 3.48 3.63 16.28
N PHE A 92 3.14 4.75 15.64
CA PHE A 92 4.14 5.78 15.35
C PHE A 92 4.66 6.48 16.61
N LYS A 93 3.90 6.50 17.71
CA LYS A 93 4.36 7.00 19.02
C LYS A 93 5.36 6.03 19.67
N GLU A 94 5.11 4.73 19.61
CA GLU A 94 5.95 3.70 20.22
C GLU A 94 7.27 3.48 19.47
N TYR A 95 7.24 3.61 18.14
CA TYR A 95 8.39 3.29 17.28
C TYR A 95 9.11 4.51 16.69
N LYS A 96 8.70 5.73 17.04
CA LYS A 96 9.58 6.91 16.93
C LYS A 96 10.61 6.85 18.06
N LYS A 97 11.76 6.24 17.77
CA LYS A 97 13.02 6.66 18.41
C LYS A 97 13.45 7.98 17.77
#